data_AF-A0A2L2MZP0-F1
#
_entry.id   AF-A0A2L2MZP0-F1
#
_cell.length_a   1.000
_cell.length_b   1.000
_cell.length_c   1.000
_cell.angle_alpha   90.00
_cell.angle_beta   90.00
_cell.angle_gamma   90.00
#
_symmetry.space_group_name_H-M   'P 1'
#
loop_
_entity.id
_entity.type
_entity.pdbx_description
1 polymer ?
#
loop_
_entity_poly.entity_id
_entity_poly.type
_entity_poly.pdbx_seq_one_letter_code
_entity_poly.pdbx_strand_id
1 'polypeptide(L)'
;MSISWSSLGEIEVTDVWQIFPVEVTSDTFRVTTTVTDAAGWESLRIRSGAYIQFIYPDSTKSQKTYIPVLEDATVYELPLPQGFREEGYLLRSISCRLASRWVGKIDFISGFAKWNLKIEELI
;
A
#
# COMPACT_ATOMS: atom_id res chain seq x y z
N MET A 1 16.31 18.92 -13.04
CA MET A 1 15.05 19.13 -12.32
C MET A 1 15.01 18.13 -11.19
N SER A 2 14.83 18.59 -9.95
CA SER A 2 14.66 17.70 -8.79
C SER A 2 13.25 17.12 -8.81
N ILE A 3 13.16 15.79 -8.80
CA ILE A 3 11.90 15.06 -8.68
C ILE A 3 11.37 15.30 -7.25
N SER A 4 10.13 15.78 -7.13
CA SER A 4 9.50 16.11 -5.85
C SER A 4 8.33 15.18 -5.57
N TRP A 5 8.13 14.83 -4.30
CA TRP A 5 7.10 13.89 -3.88
C TRP A 5 6.26 14.51 -2.77
N SER A 6 4.93 14.36 -2.86
CA SER A 6 3.96 14.81 -1.87
C SER A 6 3.42 13.61 -1.08
N SER A 7 3.32 13.72 0.24
CA SER A 7 2.80 12.63 1.08
C SER A 7 1.29 12.59 1.09
N LEU A 8 0.70 11.48 0.65
CA LEU A 8 -0.74 11.22 0.73
C LEU A 8 -1.16 10.70 2.12
N GLY A 9 -0.23 10.09 2.85
CA GLY A 9 -0.44 9.65 4.23
C GLY A 9 0.36 8.42 4.59
N GLU A 10 0.24 8.01 5.85
CA GLU A 10 0.84 6.80 6.40
C GLU A 10 -0.16 6.14 7.36
N ILE A 11 -0.31 4.82 7.24
CA ILE A 11 -1.21 4.03 8.08
C ILE A 11 -0.56 2.72 8.50
N GLU A 12 -0.92 2.24 9.69
CA GLU A 12 -0.66 0.84 10.09
C GLU A 12 -1.57 -0.08 9.27
N VAL A 13 -0.99 -1.08 8.60
CA VAL A 13 -1.76 -1.96 7.71
C VAL A 13 -2.44 -3.07 8.49
N THR A 14 -3.75 -3.20 8.28
CA THR A 14 -4.62 -4.18 8.94
C THR A 14 -5.14 -5.23 7.96
N ASP A 15 -5.88 -6.21 8.48
CA ASP A 15 -6.60 -7.19 7.68
C ASP A 15 -7.94 -6.68 7.12
N VAL A 16 -8.26 -5.40 7.29
CA VAL A 16 -9.40 -4.73 6.68
C VAL A 16 -8.91 -3.77 5.60
N TRP A 17 -9.71 -3.56 4.56
CA TRP A 17 -9.38 -2.55 3.54
C TRP A 17 -9.44 -1.14 4.14
N GLN A 18 -8.29 -0.46 4.11
CA GLN A 18 -8.13 0.92 4.51
C GLN A 18 -7.98 1.79 3.27
N ILE A 19 -8.47 3.03 3.35
CA ILE A 19 -8.52 3.97 2.22
C ILE A 19 -7.69 5.20 2.60
N PHE A 20 -6.76 5.61 1.74
CA PHE A 20 -6.00 6.86 1.89
C PHE A 20 -6.88 8.06 1.52
N PRO A 21 -6.60 9.29 2.02
CA PRO A 21 -7.38 10.47 1.73
C PRO A 21 -7.65 10.69 0.23
N VAL A 22 -8.79 11.34 -0.04
CA VAL A 22 -9.48 11.32 -1.33
C VAL A 22 -9.17 12.60 -2.09
N GLU A 23 -8.28 12.50 -3.08
CA GLU A 23 -8.04 13.37 -4.24
C GLU A 23 -6.58 13.21 -4.65
N VAL A 24 -6.33 12.30 -5.60
CA VAL A 24 -4.98 11.97 -6.06
C VAL A 24 -4.89 12.34 -7.53
N THR A 25 -3.93 13.18 -7.89
CA THR A 25 -3.84 13.74 -9.25
C THR A 25 -2.65 13.21 -10.04
N SER A 26 -1.71 12.54 -9.36
CA SER A 26 -0.56 11.91 -10.01
C SER A 26 -0.91 10.57 -10.65
N ASP A 27 -0.09 10.17 -11.62
CA ASP A 27 -0.11 8.82 -12.22
C ASP A 27 1.01 7.91 -11.70
N THR A 28 1.88 8.45 -10.84
CA THR A 28 3.09 7.79 -10.35
C THR A 28 3.17 7.90 -8.84
N PHE A 29 3.29 6.74 -8.19
CA PHE A 29 3.26 6.64 -6.73
C PHE A 29 4.53 6.02 -6.21
N ARG A 30 4.88 6.41 -4.99
CA ARG A 30 5.90 5.78 -4.19
C ARG A 30 5.28 5.21 -2.93
N VAL A 31 5.54 3.94 -2.67
CA VAL A 31 5.08 3.23 -1.47
C VAL A 31 6.28 2.89 -0.62
N THR A 32 6.23 3.23 0.66
CA THR A 32 7.25 2.85 1.64
C THR A 32 6.63 1.96 2.71
N THR A 33 7.23 0.81 2.98
CA THR A 33 6.82 -0.07 4.08
C THR A 33 7.82 0.00 5.23
N THR A 34 7.37 0.22 6.46
CA THR A 34 8.25 0.34 7.64
C THR A 34 7.77 -0.59 8.75
N VAL A 35 8.61 -1.54 9.19
CA VAL A 35 8.28 -2.42 10.33
C VAL A 35 8.34 -1.63 11.63
N THR A 36 7.26 -1.67 12.42
CA THR A 36 7.12 -0.94 13.69
C THR A 36 7.24 -1.87 14.90
N ASP A 37 6.94 -3.16 14.73
CA ASP A 37 7.13 -4.18 15.76
C ASP A 37 7.69 -5.47 15.16
N ALA A 38 8.96 -5.75 15.46
CA ALA A 38 9.68 -6.93 15.01
C ALA A 38 9.31 -8.21 15.79
N ALA A 39 8.53 -8.13 16.88
CA ALA A 39 8.15 -9.31 17.65
C ALA A 39 7.43 -10.36 16.79
N GLY A 40 6.60 -9.93 15.84
CA GLY A 40 5.94 -10.82 14.87
C GLY A 40 6.82 -11.24 13.68
N TRP A 41 7.94 -10.55 13.43
CA TRP A 41 8.88 -10.87 12.35
C TRP A 41 9.67 -12.14 12.66
N GLU A 42 10.23 -12.21 13.86
CA GLU A 42 11.10 -13.31 14.30
C GLU A 42 10.34 -14.51 14.88
N SER A 43 9.22 -14.28 15.57
CA SER A 43 8.54 -15.33 16.34
C SER A 43 7.78 -16.35 15.48
N LEU A 44 7.26 -15.94 14.33
CA LEU A 44 6.43 -16.81 13.48
C LEU A 44 6.89 -16.89 12.01
N ARG A 45 7.91 -16.13 11.59
CA ARG A 45 8.37 -16.02 10.19
C ARG A 45 7.24 -15.79 9.18
N ILE A 46 6.08 -15.31 9.61
CA ILE A 46 4.96 -15.03 8.72
C ILE A 46 5.26 -13.69 8.05
N ARG A 47 5.91 -13.78 6.88
CA ARG A 47 6.17 -12.62 6.04
C ARG A 47 4.85 -12.00 5.60
N SER A 48 4.69 -10.73 5.91
CA SER A 48 3.53 -9.92 5.54
C SER A 48 3.75 -9.23 4.20
N GLY A 49 2.66 -8.91 3.52
CA GLY A 49 2.66 -7.98 2.40
C GLY A 49 1.44 -7.06 2.48
N ALA A 50 1.33 -6.12 1.56
CA ALA A 50 0.11 -5.37 1.28
C ALA A 50 -0.47 -5.83 -0.06
N TYR A 51 -1.79 -5.85 -0.17
CA TYR A 51 -2.45 -5.61 -1.44
C TYR A 51 -2.79 -4.13 -1.53
N ILE A 52 -2.42 -3.50 -2.62
CA ILE A 52 -2.82 -2.15 -2.99
C ILE A 52 -3.75 -2.24 -4.19
N GLN A 53 -4.77 -1.39 -4.23
CA GLN A 53 -5.59 -1.18 -5.41
C GLN A 53 -5.96 0.29 -5.52
N PHE A 54 -6.02 0.77 -6.75
CA PHE A 54 -6.44 2.12 -7.08
C PHE A 54 -7.97 2.17 -7.22
N ILE A 55 -8.58 3.23 -6.71
CA ILE A 55 -10.01 3.50 -6.82
C ILE A 55 -10.19 4.66 -7.79
N TYR A 56 -10.99 4.43 -8.83
CA TYR A 56 -11.29 5.42 -9.86
C TYR A 56 -12.53 6.27 -9.48
N PRO A 57 -12.81 7.38 -10.20
CA PRO A 57 -13.92 8.29 -9.86
C PRO A 57 -15.28 7.62 -9.92
N ASP A 58 -15.46 6.67 -10.84
CA ASP A 58 -16.65 5.82 -10.98
C ASP A 58 -16.77 4.72 -9.90
N SER A 59 -15.84 4.70 -8.94
CA SER A 59 -15.73 3.71 -7.86
C SER A 59 -15.32 2.30 -8.30
N THR A 60 -14.95 2.12 -9.58
CA THR A 60 -14.28 0.89 -10.02
C THR A 60 -12.88 0.80 -9.41
N LYS A 61 -12.32 -0.41 -9.40
CA LYS A 61 -11.05 -0.71 -8.72
C LYS A 61 -10.08 -1.36 -9.70
N SER A 62 -8.81 -1.00 -9.61
CA SER A 62 -7.76 -1.68 -10.36
C SER A 62 -7.59 -3.14 -9.89
N GLN A 63 -6.79 -3.90 -10.64
CA GLN A 63 -6.25 -5.15 -10.11
C GLN A 63 -5.43 -4.87 -8.84
N LYS A 64 -5.34 -5.88 -7.98
CA LYS A 64 -4.57 -5.82 -6.75
C LYS A 64 -3.09 -5.99 -7.07
N THR A 65 -2.28 -5.04 -6.62
CA THR A 65 -0.82 -5.14 -6.65
C THR A 65 -0.33 -5.63 -5.30
N TYR A 66 0.44 -6.73 -5.30
CA TYR A 66 1.10 -7.23 -4.10
C TYR A 66 2.39 -6.47 -3.83
N ILE A 67 2.54 -5.96 -2.61
CA ILE A 67 3.74 -5.29 -2.12
C ILE A 67 4.32 -6.12 -0.97
N PRO A 68 5.49 -6.74 -1.13
CA PRO A 68 6.13 -7.45 -0.03
C PRO A 68 6.63 -6.47 1.02
N VAL A 69 6.48 -6.83 2.29
CA VAL A 69 7.11 -6.10 3.40
C VAL A 69 8.43 -6.80 3.70
N LEU A 70 9.49 -6.01 3.75
CA LEU A 70 10.83 -6.45 4.13
C LEU A 70 11.18 -5.84 5.48
N GLU A 71 12.20 -6.40 6.13
CA GLU A 71 12.70 -5.91 7.42
C GLU A 71 13.21 -4.47 7.29
N ASP A 72 13.94 -4.22 6.21
CA ASP A 72 14.39 -2.89 5.82
C ASP A 72 13.28 -2.11 5.13
N ALA A 73 13.22 -0.80 5.43
CA ALA A 73 12.28 0.09 4.77
C ALA A 73 12.51 0.09 3.26
N THR A 74 11.50 -0.37 2.51
CA THR A 74 11.60 -0.59 1.08
C THR A 74 10.66 0.33 0.33
N VAL A 75 11.19 0.93 -0.74
CA VAL A 75 10.49 1.88 -1.59
C VAL A 75 10.10 1.19 -2.91
N TYR A 76 8.82 1.25 -3.25
CA TYR A 76 8.29 0.74 -4.52
C TYR A 76 7.70 1.89 -5.33
N GLU A 77 8.13 2.03 -6.58
CA GLU A 77 7.49 2.92 -7.53
C GLU A 77 6.39 2.17 -8.27
N LEU A 78 5.17 2.68 -8.17
CA LEU A 78 3.97 2.09 -8.73
C LEU A 78 3.36 3.08 -9.71
N PRO A 79 3.57 2.89 -11.01
CA PRO A 79 2.92 3.73 -11.97
C PRO A 79 1.52 3.17 -12.27
N LEU A 80 0.58 4.04 -12.64
CA LEU A 80 -0.74 3.62 -13.10
C LEU A 80 -0.61 2.64 -14.29
N PRO A 81 -1.51 1.65 -14.45
CA PRO A 81 -1.49 0.79 -15.62
C PRO A 81 -1.67 1.62 -16.91
N GLN A 82 -0.97 1.23 -17.98
CA GLN A 82 -0.81 2.05 -19.20
C GLN A 82 -2.14 2.57 -19.79
N GLY A 83 -3.16 1.72 -19.92
CA GLY A 83 -4.45 2.14 -20.47
C GLY A 83 -5.11 3.28 -19.68
N PHE A 84 -4.93 3.30 -18.35
CA PHE A 84 -5.47 4.39 -17.53
C PHE A 84 -4.67 5.69 -17.65
N ARG A 85 -3.35 5.59 -17.93
CA ARG A 85 -2.51 6.76 -18.19
C ARG A 85 -2.87 7.43 -19.51
N GLU A 86 -3.11 6.64 -20.56
CA GLU A 86 -3.47 7.15 -21.89
C GLU A 86 -4.86 7.80 -21.91
N GLU A 87 -5.79 7.29 -21.10
CA GLU A 87 -7.16 7.82 -20.98
C GLU A 87 -7.29 9.00 -19.99
N GLY A 88 -6.19 9.43 -19.35
CA GLY A 88 -6.17 10.60 -18.47
C GLY A 88 -7.02 10.45 -17.21
N TYR A 89 -7.19 9.22 -16.71
CA TYR A 89 -8.00 8.99 -15.50
C TYR A 89 -7.41 9.69 -14.28
N LEU A 90 -8.25 10.47 -13.60
CA LEU A 90 -7.97 10.97 -12.26
C LEU A 90 -8.22 9.85 -11.24
N LEU A 91 -7.31 9.68 -10.28
CA LEU A 91 -7.53 8.73 -9.20
C LEU A 91 -8.39 9.35 -8.11
N ARG A 92 -9.36 8.59 -7.63
CA ARG A 92 -10.16 9.00 -6.48
C ARG A 92 -9.38 8.78 -5.18
N SER A 93 -8.82 7.60 -5.01
CA SER A 93 -8.09 7.21 -3.80
C SER A 93 -7.30 5.92 -4.04
N ILE A 94 -6.43 5.58 -3.09
CA ILE A 94 -5.71 4.32 -3.02
C ILE A 94 -6.20 3.57 -1.78
N SER A 95 -6.40 2.27 -1.90
CA SER A 95 -6.73 1.42 -0.76
C SER A 95 -5.73 0.30 -0.59
N CYS A 96 -5.48 -0.08 0.67
CA CYS A 96 -4.61 -1.19 1.00
C CYS A 96 -5.19 -2.13 2.05
N ARG A 97 -4.65 -3.35 2.11
CA ARG A 97 -4.98 -4.39 3.09
C ARG A 97 -3.79 -5.34 3.23
N LEU A 98 -3.62 -5.97 4.40
CA LEU A 98 -2.69 -7.07 4.59
C LEU A 98 -2.89 -8.19 3.53
N ALA A 99 -1.79 -8.57 2.89
CA ALA A 99 -1.69 -9.70 1.99
C ALA A 99 -1.00 -10.87 2.70
N SER A 100 -1.81 -11.81 3.20
CA SER A 100 -1.31 -13.10 3.69
C SER A 100 -2.36 -14.19 3.54
N ARG A 101 -1.92 -15.42 3.27
CA ARG A 101 -2.79 -16.61 3.24
C ARG A 101 -3.35 -16.98 4.62
N TRP A 102 -2.81 -16.37 5.67
CA TRP A 102 -3.17 -16.60 7.08
C TRP A 102 -4.13 -15.54 7.63
N VAL A 103 -4.48 -14.53 6.83
CA VAL A 103 -5.54 -13.57 7.17
C VAL A 103 -6.82 -14.32 7.53
N GLY A 104 -7.41 -14.00 8.69
CA GLY A 104 -8.62 -14.66 9.21
C GLY A 104 -8.41 -16.07 9.77
N LYS A 105 -7.17 -16.59 9.79
CA LYS A 105 -6.83 -17.91 10.37
C LYS A 105 -6.01 -17.82 11.66
N ILE A 106 -5.37 -16.67 11.88
CA ILE A 106 -4.53 -16.40 13.05
C ILE A 106 -4.98 -15.07 13.63
N ASP A 107 -4.97 -14.95 14.95
CA ASP A 107 -5.25 -13.68 15.62
C ASP A 107 -4.20 -12.64 15.23
N PHE A 108 -4.65 -11.59 14.54
CA PHE A 108 -3.80 -10.55 13.97
C PHE A 108 -2.98 -9.81 15.04
N ILE A 109 -3.50 -9.77 16.28
CA ILE A 109 -2.91 -9.01 17.39
C ILE A 109 -1.57 -9.61 17.86
N SER A 110 -1.34 -10.90 17.66
CA SER A 110 -0.15 -11.60 18.17
C SER A 110 0.69 -12.33 17.11
N GLY A 111 0.12 -12.57 15.92
CA GLY A 111 0.73 -13.47 14.93
C GLY A 111 1.58 -12.82 13.84
N PHE A 112 1.42 -11.51 13.60
CA PHE A 112 2.03 -10.80 12.48
C PHE A 112 2.92 -9.66 12.96
N ALA A 113 3.98 -9.38 12.19
CA ALA A 113 4.70 -8.13 12.35
C ALA A 113 3.75 -6.95 12.11
N LYS A 114 3.85 -5.92 12.95
CA LYS A 114 3.18 -4.64 12.72
C LYS A 114 4.09 -3.74 11.89
N TRP A 115 3.48 -3.03 10.95
CA TRP A 115 4.21 -2.20 10.01
C TRP A 115 3.27 -1.15 9.40
N ASN A 116 3.87 -0.05 8.99
CA ASN A 116 3.19 1.05 8.34
C ASN A 116 3.41 1.02 6.82
N LEU A 117 2.41 1.51 6.10
CA LEU A 117 2.49 1.79 4.68
C LEU A 117 2.28 3.29 4.46
N LYS A 118 3.32 3.94 3.95
CA LYS A 118 3.28 5.34 3.52
C LYS A 118 3.12 5.41 2.00
N ILE A 119 2.25 6.29 1.54
CA ILE A 119 2.08 6.56 0.10
C ILE A 119 2.43 8.02 -0.18
N GLU A 120 3.18 8.21 -1.25
CA GLU A 120 3.54 9.51 -1.79
C GLU A 120 3.22 9.55 -3.29
N GLU A 121 2.81 10.72 -3.77
CA GLU A 121 2.54 10.97 -5.19
C GLU A 121 3.61 11.88 -5.79
N LEU A 122 3.90 11.68 -7.07
CA LEU A 122 4.84 12.53 -7.80
C LEU A 122 4.19 13.87 -8.16
N ILE A 123 4.87 14.99 -7.87
CA ILE A 123 4.44 16.37 -8.16
C ILE A 123 5.40 17.11 -9.10
#